data_AF-A0A1Q7L5J8-F1
#
_entry.id   AF-A0A1Q7L5J8-F1
#
_cell.length_a   1.000
_cell.length_b   1.000
_cell.length_c   1.000
_cell.angle_alpha   90.00
_cell.angle_beta   90.00
_cell.angle_gamma   90.00
#
_symmetry.space_group_name_H-M   'P 1'
#
loop_
_entity.id
_entity.type
_entity.pdbx_description
1 polymer ?
#
loop_
_entity_poly.entity_id
_entity_poly.type
_entity_poly.pdbx_seq_one_letter_code
_entity_poly.pdbx_strand_id
1 'polypeptide(L)'
;MSITGSADGKVHVHGDVRASGFGFDNPQKRLDDTLSNPPVEQRGDTIRVGKDMTRMRNITIAYTIQVPHDTEVSATVASGAQTIRELRGPVKVQAASGSIRVEKIDRDAQLTTASGSVSVSDVGSDVHVTSASGSVAVANVKGDVRVSALSGVIRISQPGGRVEADTASGEIEIHGATRDVRAHAASGRVYVQGNPGSQGYWDLKTASGGVQFSVPPSATFQLSAEAVSGEIRADIPIVIEEQGKHSLRAHMGNGGGRVEVHTVSGEIRVSGT
;
A
#
# COMPACT_ATOMS: atom_id res chain seq x y z
N MET A 1 -16.75 -4.76 8.47
CA MET A 1 -17.23 -3.36 8.51
C MET A 1 -17.17 -2.78 7.11
N SER A 2 -18.20 -2.03 6.70
CA SER A 2 -18.22 -1.28 5.44
C SER A 2 -18.56 0.19 5.70
N ILE A 3 -17.81 1.10 5.10
CA ILE A 3 -18.06 2.55 5.12
C ILE A 3 -18.17 3.03 3.67
N THR A 4 -19.17 3.84 3.35
CA THR A 4 -19.43 4.29 1.98
C THR A 4 -19.93 5.73 1.95
N GLY A 5 -19.44 6.54 1.01
CA GLY A 5 -19.96 7.88 0.78
C GLY A 5 -21.38 7.89 0.21
N SER A 6 -22.19 8.84 0.64
CA SER A 6 -23.59 9.04 0.26
C SER A 6 -23.85 10.50 -0.09
N ALA A 7 -24.80 10.73 -1.00
CA ALA A 7 -25.21 12.04 -1.47
C ALA A 7 -26.32 12.69 -0.62
N ASP A 8 -26.92 11.96 0.32
CA ASP A 8 -28.08 12.42 1.09
C ASP A 8 -27.75 13.31 2.30
N GLY A 9 -26.46 13.59 2.52
CA GLY A 9 -25.98 14.48 3.57
C GLY A 9 -26.20 13.96 4.99
N LYS A 10 -26.55 12.68 5.16
CA LYS A 10 -26.79 12.05 6.46
C LYS A 10 -25.81 10.93 6.73
N VAL A 11 -25.67 10.60 8.01
CA VAL A 11 -24.93 9.41 8.43
C VAL A 11 -25.93 8.33 8.81
N HIS A 12 -25.84 7.18 8.13
CA HIS A 12 -26.62 5.99 8.45
C HIS A 12 -25.70 4.95 9.06
N VAL A 13 -26.04 4.47 10.26
CA VAL A 13 -25.31 3.40 10.93
C VAL A 13 -26.24 2.21 11.05
N HIS A 14 -25.90 1.12 10.38
CA HIS A 14 -26.56 -0.17 10.51
C HIS A 14 -25.58 -1.18 11.10
N GLY A 15 -26.03 -1.98 12.07
CA GLY A 15 -25.19 -2.96 12.74
C GLY A 15 -25.91 -4.29 12.89
N ASP A 16 -25.37 -5.34 12.29
CA ASP A 16 -25.83 -6.71 12.51
C ASP A 16 -25.07 -7.32 13.69
N VAL A 17 -25.76 -7.52 14.80
CA VAL A 17 -25.18 -8.04 16.04
C VAL A 17 -25.34 -9.56 16.09
N ARG A 18 -24.22 -10.27 16.25
CA ARG A 18 -24.19 -11.71 16.53
C ARG A 18 -23.52 -11.95 17.87
N ALA A 19 -24.21 -12.60 18.78
CA ALA A 19 -23.64 -13.08 20.03
C ALA A 19 -23.24 -14.55 19.89
N SER A 20 -22.06 -14.92 20.40
CA SER A 20 -21.61 -16.30 20.52
C SER A 20 -21.15 -16.61 21.95
N GLY A 21 -21.01 -17.89 22.28
CA GLY A 21 -20.45 -18.36 23.54
C GLY A 21 -21.25 -19.48 24.22
N PHE A 22 -20.53 -20.46 24.78
CA PHE A 22 -21.03 -21.44 25.74
C PHE A 22 -20.59 -21.01 27.14
N GLY A 23 -21.53 -20.81 28.07
CA GLY A 23 -21.24 -20.37 29.45
C GLY A 23 -22.48 -19.87 30.20
N PHE A 24 -22.30 -19.55 31.48
CA PHE A 24 -23.37 -19.19 32.45
C PHE A 24 -24.09 -17.85 32.18
N ASP A 25 -23.64 -17.05 31.21
CA ASP A 25 -24.20 -15.73 30.88
C ASP A 25 -25.03 -15.78 29.58
N ASN A 26 -26.31 -15.39 29.68
CA ASN A 26 -27.29 -15.53 28.61
C ASN A 26 -26.92 -14.66 27.36
N PRO A 27 -26.61 -15.27 26.20
CA PRO A 27 -26.28 -14.55 24.97
C PRO A 27 -27.38 -13.59 24.52
N GLN A 28 -28.64 -13.91 24.80
CA GLN A 28 -29.81 -13.09 24.47
C GLN A 28 -29.77 -11.74 25.21
N LYS A 29 -29.44 -11.74 26.51
CA LYS A 29 -29.38 -10.52 27.33
C LYS A 29 -28.31 -9.54 26.84
N ARG A 30 -27.16 -10.06 26.38
CA ARG A 30 -26.08 -9.26 25.78
C ARG A 30 -26.50 -8.64 24.43
N LEU A 31 -27.28 -9.38 23.64
CA LEU A 31 -27.85 -8.88 22.40
C LEU A 31 -28.85 -7.76 22.68
N ASP A 32 -29.77 -7.97 23.62
CA ASP A 32 -30.81 -7.01 24.01
C ASP A 32 -30.21 -5.71 24.58
N ASP A 33 -29.17 -5.81 25.42
CA ASP A 33 -28.45 -4.64 25.97
C ASP A 33 -27.73 -3.84 24.87
N THR A 34 -27.15 -4.52 23.88
CA THR A 34 -26.45 -3.88 22.75
C THR A 34 -27.42 -3.21 21.78
N LEU A 35 -28.60 -3.81 21.55
CA LEU A 35 -29.66 -3.23 20.73
C LEU A 35 -30.32 -2.02 21.41
N SER A 36 -30.42 -2.05 22.74
CA SER A 36 -31.03 -0.97 23.53
C SER A 36 -30.13 0.25 23.69
N ASN A 37 -28.80 0.07 23.64
CA ASN A 37 -27.80 1.13 23.72
C ASN A 37 -26.73 0.94 22.64
N PRO A 38 -27.02 1.28 21.36
CA PRO A 38 -26.02 1.16 20.32
C PRO A 38 -24.80 2.03 20.67
N PRO A 39 -23.56 1.53 20.48
CA PRO A 39 -22.34 2.24 20.87
C PRO A 39 -22.00 3.35 19.86
N VAL A 40 -22.93 4.28 19.65
CA VAL A 40 -22.85 5.40 18.72
C VAL A 40 -23.01 6.70 19.50
N GLU A 41 -22.00 7.57 19.45
CA GLU A 41 -22.03 8.89 20.06
C GLU A 41 -21.84 9.96 18.99
N GLN A 42 -22.68 10.99 19.01
CA GLN A 42 -22.51 12.18 18.18
C GLN A 42 -22.14 13.38 19.05
N ARG A 43 -21.08 14.10 18.67
CA ARG A 43 -20.72 15.40 19.24
C ARG A 43 -20.45 16.37 18.08
N GLY A 44 -21.42 17.25 17.82
CA GLY A 44 -21.36 18.14 16.66
C GLY A 44 -21.39 17.34 15.35
N ASP A 45 -20.38 17.55 14.52
CA ASP A 45 -20.12 16.87 13.25
C ASP A 45 -19.36 15.54 13.40
N THR A 46 -18.86 15.24 14.60
CA THR A 46 -18.11 14.01 14.87
C THR A 46 -19.04 12.90 15.34
N ILE A 47 -19.04 11.77 14.62
CA ILE A 47 -19.73 10.54 15.00
C ILE A 47 -18.71 9.47 15.36
N ARG A 48 -18.85 8.88 16.54
CA ARG A 48 -18.02 7.77 17.02
C ARG A 48 -18.88 6.52 17.11
N VAL A 49 -18.44 5.45 16.45
CA VAL A 49 -19.10 4.14 16.46
C VAL A 49 -18.17 3.11 17.10
N GLY A 50 -18.70 2.24 17.97
CA GLY A 50 -17.94 1.14 18.58
C GLY A 50 -17.17 1.51 19.84
N LYS A 51 -17.58 2.55 20.57
CA LYS A 51 -17.01 2.85 21.89
C LYS A 51 -17.26 1.69 22.88
N ASP A 52 -16.31 1.43 23.78
CA ASP A 52 -16.38 0.41 24.85
C ASP A 52 -16.53 -1.06 24.40
N MET A 53 -16.17 -1.38 23.14
CA MET A 53 -16.13 -2.77 22.65
C MET A 53 -15.25 -3.71 23.47
N THR A 54 -14.27 -3.20 24.22
CA THR A 54 -13.43 -3.99 25.15
C THR A 54 -14.22 -4.62 26.30
N ARG A 55 -15.41 -4.11 26.64
CA ARG A 55 -16.30 -4.70 27.65
C ARG A 55 -17.25 -5.75 27.05
N MET A 56 -17.39 -5.81 25.73
CA MET A 56 -18.31 -6.69 25.02
C MET A 56 -17.59 -7.97 24.57
N ARG A 57 -17.45 -8.95 25.48
CA ARG A 57 -16.88 -10.27 25.15
C ARG A 57 -17.88 -11.12 24.35
N ASN A 58 -17.37 -11.83 23.34
CA ASN A 58 -18.12 -12.75 22.46
C ASN A 58 -19.33 -12.11 21.75
N ILE A 59 -19.21 -10.85 21.32
CA ILE A 59 -20.17 -10.19 20.44
C ILE A 59 -19.42 -9.73 19.20
N THR A 60 -19.94 -10.07 18.03
CA THR A 60 -19.46 -9.58 16.73
C THR A 60 -20.52 -8.68 16.15
N ILE A 61 -20.15 -7.44 15.79
CA ILE A 61 -21.05 -6.50 15.15
C ILE A 61 -20.52 -6.21 13.75
N ALA A 62 -21.31 -6.53 12.73
CA ALA A 62 -21.00 -6.15 11.36
C ALA A 62 -21.65 -4.79 11.07
N TYR A 63 -20.84 -3.74 11.07
CA TYR A 63 -21.29 -2.39 10.74
C TYR A 63 -21.30 -2.12 9.24
N THR A 64 -22.40 -1.52 8.77
CA THR A 64 -22.54 -0.84 7.48
C THR A 64 -22.85 0.63 7.77
N ILE A 65 -21.93 1.51 7.38
CA ILE A 65 -21.99 2.94 7.67
C ILE A 65 -22.01 3.70 6.35
N GLN A 66 -23.00 4.56 6.16
CA GLN A 66 -23.04 5.53 5.06
C GLN A 66 -22.76 6.92 5.65
N VAL A 67 -21.91 7.70 5.00
CA VAL A 67 -21.53 9.06 5.43
C VAL A 67 -21.59 10.03 4.26
N PRO A 68 -21.77 11.34 4.46
CA PRO A 68 -21.61 12.31 3.40
C PRO A 68 -20.25 12.15 2.69
N HIS A 69 -20.21 12.32 1.37
CA HIS A 69 -18.97 12.14 0.59
C HIS A 69 -17.76 12.91 1.15
N ASP A 70 -17.95 14.15 1.59
CA ASP A 70 -16.85 15.01 2.07
C ASP A 70 -16.35 14.67 3.49
N THR A 71 -16.80 13.53 4.05
CA THR A 71 -16.47 13.09 5.40
C THR A 71 -15.04 12.55 5.51
N GLU A 72 -14.30 13.00 6.52
CA GLU A 72 -13.07 12.35 6.98
C GLU A 72 -13.40 11.08 7.76
N VAL A 73 -12.71 9.97 7.44
CA VAL A 73 -12.93 8.68 8.09
C VAL A 73 -11.67 8.22 8.81
N SER A 74 -11.79 8.00 10.12
CA SER A 74 -10.78 7.33 10.92
C SER A 74 -11.34 6.02 11.49
N ALA A 75 -10.77 4.90 11.08
CA ALA A 75 -11.21 3.55 11.47
C ALA A 75 -10.11 2.79 12.21
N THR A 76 -10.47 2.17 13.34
CA THR A 76 -9.58 1.27 14.09
C THR A 76 -10.28 -0.07 14.29
N VAL A 77 -9.61 -1.16 13.94
CA VAL A 77 -10.15 -2.53 14.01
C VAL A 77 -9.12 -3.50 14.56
N ALA A 78 -9.51 -4.37 15.47
CA ALA A 78 -8.63 -5.45 15.93
C ALA A 78 -8.46 -6.53 14.86
N SER A 79 -9.58 -7.03 14.31
CA SER A 79 -9.59 -8.08 13.31
C SER A 79 -10.81 -7.99 12.39
N GLY A 80 -10.68 -8.55 11.18
CA GLY A 80 -11.77 -8.72 10.22
C GLY A 80 -11.63 -7.90 8.94
N ALA A 81 -12.64 -7.99 8.09
CA ALA A 81 -12.66 -7.30 6.80
C ALA A 81 -13.23 -5.89 6.93
N GLN A 82 -12.55 -4.94 6.29
CA GLN A 82 -12.91 -3.53 6.22
C GLN A 82 -12.98 -3.10 4.76
N THR A 83 -14.03 -2.38 4.40
CA THR A 83 -14.16 -1.76 3.08
C THR A 83 -14.58 -0.32 3.26
N ILE A 84 -13.80 0.63 2.76
CA ILE A 84 -14.08 2.07 2.80
C ILE A 84 -14.04 2.59 1.37
N ARG A 85 -15.11 3.24 0.91
CA ARG A 85 -15.17 3.67 -0.49
C ARG A 85 -15.99 4.93 -0.75
N GLU A 86 -15.72 5.55 -1.89
CA GLU A 86 -16.51 6.66 -2.46
C GLU A 86 -16.51 7.92 -1.58
N LEU A 87 -15.34 8.27 -1.04
CA LEU A 87 -15.17 9.44 -0.16
C LEU A 87 -14.34 10.52 -0.82
N ARG A 88 -14.71 11.76 -0.56
CA ARG A 88 -13.95 12.96 -0.94
C ARG A 88 -13.09 13.51 0.19
N GLY A 89 -13.31 13.05 1.41
CA GLY A 89 -12.45 13.34 2.56
C GLY A 89 -11.27 12.37 2.69
N PRO A 90 -10.28 12.68 3.53
CA PRO A 90 -9.15 11.79 3.80
C PRO A 90 -9.59 10.55 4.59
N VAL A 91 -8.85 9.46 4.43
CA VAL A 91 -9.11 8.18 5.09
C VAL A 91 -7.89 7.74 5.90
N LYS A 92 -8.12 7.42 7.17
CA LYS A 92 -7.13 6.80 8.05
C LYS A 92 -7.63 5.46 8.58
N VAL A 93 -6.86 4.40 8.39
CA VAL A 93 -7.22 3.05 8.88
C VAL A 93 -6.09 2.46 9.70
N GLN A 94 -6.43 1.91 10.86
CA GLN A 94 -5.53 1.13 11.70
C GLN A 94 -6.12 -0.25 11.95
N ALA A 95 -5.36 -1.30 11.68
CA ALA A 95 -5.76 -2.67 11.99
C ALA A 95 -4.66 -3.47 12.70
N ALA A 96 -5.04 -4.39 13.58
CA ALA A 96 -4.06 -5.39 14.05
C ALA A 96 -3.99 -6.58 13.07
N SER A 97 -5.13 -7.00 12.53
CA SER A 97 -5.20 -8.10 11.55
C SER A 97 -6.41 -7.96 10.63
N GLY A 98 -6.40 -8.69 9.51
CA GLY A 98 -7.54 -8.82 8.60
C GLY A 98 -7.30 -8.22 7.22
N SER A 99 -8.39 -7.92 6.51
CA SER A 99 -8.34 -7.40 5.14
C SER A 99 -8.87 -5.99 5.10
N ILE A 100 -8.08 -5.04 4.59
CA ILE A 100 -8.47 -3.65 4.42
C ILE A 100 -8.58 -3.37 2.93
N ARG A 101 -9.73 -2.87 2.49
CA ARG A 101 -9.96 -2.38 1.14
C ARG A 101 -10.37 -0.91 1.21
N VAL A 102 -9.63 -0.04 0.53
CA VAL A 102 -9.91 1.38 0.38
C VAL A 102 -9.97 1.70 -1.11
N GLU A 103 -11.07 2.27 -1.59
CA GLU A 103 -11.30 2.48 -3.03
C GLU A 103 -11.99 3.82 -3.29
N LYS A 104 -11.64 4.53 -4.38
CA LYS A 104 -12.32 5.79 -4.80
C LYS A 104 -12.30 6.85 -3.70
N ILE A 105 -11.10 7.29 -3.34
CA ILE A 105 -10.88 8.33 -2.34
C ILE A 105 -10.28 9.56 -3.02
N ASP A 106 -10.92 10.73 -2.97
CA ASP A 106 -10.36 11.91 -3.67
C ASP A 106 -9.12 12.49 -2.98
N ARG A 107 -9.00 12.30 -1.66
CA ARG A 107 -7.93 12.83 -0.80
C ARG A 107 -7.02 11.72 -0.29
N ASP A 108 -6.16 12.06 0.67
CA ASP A 108 -5.12 11.17 1.16
C ASP A 108 -5.68 9.90 1.82
N ALA A 109 -4.96 8.79 1.65
CA ALA A 109 -5.25 7.54 2.34
C ALA A 109 -4.03 7.07 3.17
N GLN A 110 -4.20 7.00 4.49
CA GLN A 110 -3.19 6.51 5.43
C GLN A 110 -3.64 5.19 6.08
N LEU A 111 -2.86 4.13 5.89
CA LEU A 111 -3.18 2.81 6.42
C LEU A 111 -2.03 2.25 7.25
N THR A 112 -2.35 1.66 8.40
CA THR A 112 -1.40 0.95 9.25
C THR A 112 -1.97 -0.41 9.63
N THR A 113 -1.23 -1.48 9.39
CA THR A 113 -1.63 -2.83 9.84
C THR A 113 -0.47 -3.60 10.47
N ALA A 114 -0.74 -4.43 11.47
CA ALA A 114 0.28 -5.38 11.95
C ALA A 114 0.33 -6.65 11.07
N SER A 115 -0.80 -7.12 10.56
CA SER A 115 -0.86 -8.29 9.69
C SER A 115 -2.06 -8.27 8.75
N GLY A 116 -1.95 -9.00 7.64
CA GLY A 116 -3.07 -9.25 6.72
C GLY A 116 -2.90 -8.62 5.34
N SER A 117 -4.02 -8.32 4.68
CA SER A 117 -4.00 -7.84 3.29
C SER A 117 -4.55 -6.42 3.19
N VAL A 118 -3.80 -5.53 2.55
CA VAL A 118 -4.19 -4.15 2.30
C VAL A 118 -4.32 -3.95 0.79
N SER A 119 -5.46 -3.43 0.36
CA SER A 119 -5.73 -3.05 -1.02
C SER A 119 -6.22 -1.61 -1.05
N VAL A 120 -5.50 -0.74 -1.73
CA VAL A 120 -5.85 0.67 -1.93
C VAL A 120 -5.92 0.93 -3.42
N SER A 121 -7.04 1.47 -3.92
CA SER A 121 -7.16 1.84 -5.34
C SER A 121 -7.89 3.15 -5.57
N ASP A 122 -7.60 3.78 -6.70
CA ASP A 122 -8.30 4.97 -7.21
C ASP A 122 -8.27 6.12 -6.19
N VAL A 123 -7.06 6.56 -5.86
CA VAL A 123 -6.84 7.65 -4.89
C VAL A 123 -6.43 8.92 -5.62
N GLY A 124 -7.12 10.02 -5.34
CA GLY A 124 -6.94 11.31 -5.99
C GLY A 124 -5.75 12.13 -5.51
N SER A 125 -5.13 11.72 -4.39
CA SER A 125 -4.01 12.37 -3.72
C SER A 125 -2.97 11.33 -3.29
N ASP A 126 -2.28 11.53 -2.17
CA ASP A 126 -1.18 10.67 -1.70
C ASP A 126 -1.67 9.43 -0.94
N VAL A 127 -0.88 8.35 -1.02
CA VAL A 127 -1.12 7.10 -0.28
C VAL A 127 0.08 6.77 0.61
N HIS A 128 -0.19 6.50 1.88
CA HIS A 128 0.80 6.03 2.83
C HIS A 128 0.36 4.73 3.51
N VAL A 129 1.11 3.64 3.32
CA VAL A 129 0.81 2.34 3.93
C VAL A 129 2.00 1.83 4.75
N THR A 130 1.76 1.50 6.01
CA THR A 130 2.73 0.78 6.86
C THR A 130 2.16 -0.59 7.25
N SER A 131 2.94 -1.65 7.04
CA SER A 131 2.57 -3.01 7.43
C SER A 131 3.70 -3.73 8.16
N ALA A 132 3.43 -4.45 9.25
CA ALA A 132 4.46 -5.35 9.79
C ALA A 132 4.55 -6.66 8.99
N SER A 133 3.42 -7.20 8.51
CA SER A 133 3.42 -8.42 7.72
C SER A 133 2.23 -8.52 6.77
N GLY A 134 2.41 -9.21 5.65
CA GLY A 134 1.35 -9.56 4.71
C GLY A 134 1.50 -8.89 3.34
N SER A 135 0.38 -8.68 2.64
CA SER A 135 0.40 -8.18 1.27
C SER A 135 -0.21 -6.79 1.18
N VAL A 136 0.50 -5.87 0.54
CA VAL A 136 0.03 -4.52 0.25
C VAL A 136 -0.08 -4.38 -1.26
N ALA A 137 -1.25 -4.01 -1.74
CA ALA A 137 -1.51 -3.68 -3.15
C ALA A 137 -2.04 -2.24 -3.23
N VAL A 138 -1.36 -1.39 -4.00
CA VAL A 138 -1.75 -0.01 -4.25
C VAL A 138 -1.87 0.20 -5.75
N ALA A 139 -3.00 0.74 -6.23
CA ALA A 139 -3.24 0.94 -7.65
C ALA A 139 -3.88 2.31 -7.96
N ASN A 140 -3.59 2.88 -9.14
CA ASN A 140 -4.25 4.07 -9.68
C ASN A 140 -4.26 5.26 -8.71
N VAL A 141 -3.07 5.64 -8.22
CA VAL A 141 -2.90 6.77 -7.31
C VAL A 141 -2.44 7.98 -8.11
N LYS A 142 -3.10 9.13 -7.98
CA LYS A 142 -2.69 10.35 -8.71
C LYS A 142 -1.48 11.04 -8.08
N GLY A 143 -1.36 10.99 -6.76
CA GLY A 143 -0.25 11.56 -5.99
C GLY A 143 0.91 10.61 -5.73
N ASP A 144 1.66 10.89 -4.68
CA ASP A 144 2.80 10.10 -4.24
C ASP A 144 2.36 8.83 -3.49
N VAL A 145 3.15 7.77 -3.62
CA VAL A 145 2.91 6.49 -2.95
C VAL A 145 4.09 6.15 -2.06
N ARG A 146 3.85 6.05 -0.75
CA ARG A 146 4.83 5.55 0.22
C ARG A 146 4.33 4.26 0.87
N VAL A 147 5.08 3.17 0.73
CA VAL A 147 4.76 1.87 1.34
C VAL A 147 5.96 1.34 2.10
N SER A 148 5.77 0.98 3.37
CA SER A 148 6.81 0.34 4.18
C SER A 148 6.27 -0.95 4.79
N ALA A 149 7.00 -2.06 4.59
CA ALA A 149 6.69 -3.35 5.18
C ALA A 149 7.88 -3.93 5.95
N LEU A 150 7.66 -4.66 7.05
CA LEU A 150 8.75 -5.49 7.60
C LEU A 150 8.87 -6.80 6.80
N SER A 151 7.74 -7.40 6.43
CA SER A 151 7.74 -8.62 5.62
C SER A 151 6.54 -8.75 4.69
N GLY A 152 6.73 -9.48 3.60
CA GLY A 152 5.67 -9.85 2.66
C GLY A 152 5.84 -9.22 1.28
N VAL A 153 4.73 -8.87 0.62
CA VAL A 153 4.75 -8.40 -0.77
C VAL A 153 4.12 -7.02 -0.89
N ILE A 154 4.85 -6.10 -1.52
CA ILE A 154 4.38 -4.77 -1.90
C ILE A 154 4.17 -4.77 -3.41
N ARG A 155 2.94 -4.52 -3.85
CA ARG A 155 2.60 -4.30 -5.25
C ARG A 155 2.09 -2.88 -5.44
N ILE A 156 2.68 -2.13 -6.36
CA ILE A 156 2.26 -0.78 -6.70
C ILE A 156 2.03 -0.74 -8.21
N SER A 157 0.86 -0.31 -8.66
CA SER A 157 0.48 -0.29 -10.07
C SER A 157 -0.02 1.08 -10.49
N GLN A 158 0.52 1.59 -11.60
CA GLN A 158 0.16 2.88 -12.18
C GLN A 158 0.22 4.06 -11.18
N PRO A 159 1.35 4.28 -10.49
CA PRO A 159 1.54 5.46 -9.65
C PRO A 159 1.67 6.73 -10.52
N GLY A 160 0.94 7.78 -10.18
CA GLY A 160 0.97 9.08 -10.85
C GLY A 160 2.10 10.00 -10.36
N GLY A 161 2.50 9.86 -9.09
CA GLY A 161 3.59 10.60 -8.45
C GLY A 161 4.83 9.75 -8.17
N ARG A 162 5.64 10.22 -7.22
CA ARG A 162 6.85 9.52 -6.72
C ARG A 162 6.45 8.25 -5.98
N VAL A 163 7.28 7.22 -6.10
CA VAL A 163 7.14 5.98 -5.31
C VAL A 163 8.30 5.84 -4.33
N GLU A 164 7.97 5.57 -3.07
CA GLU A 164 8.91 5.08 -2.06
C GLU A 164 8.39 3.77 -1.48
N ALA A 165 9.14 2.69 -1.68
CA ALA A 165 8.80 1.35 -1.22
C ALA A 165 9.98 0.74 -0.45
N ASP A 166 9.74 0.35 0.80
CA ASP A 166 10.76 -0.26 1.65
C ASP A 166 10.27 -1.59 2.23
N THR A 167 11.11 -2.62 2.19
CA THR A 167 10.85 -3.89 2.88
C THR A 167 12.10 -4.43 3.57
N ALA A 168 11.97 -5.01 4.77
CA ALA A 168 13.09 -5.74 5.37
C ALA A 168 13.25 -7.12 4.73
N SER A 169 12.17 -7.88 4.57
CA SER A 169 12.20 -9.21 3.95
C SER A 169 10.98 -9.43 3.07
N GLY A 170 11.14 -9.38 1.76
CA GLY A 170 9.99 -9.51 0.88
C GLY A 170 10.24 -9.17 -0.58
N GLU A 171 9.15 -8.96 -1.30
CA GLU A 171 9.17 -8.58 -2.70
C GLU A 171 8.49 -7.22 -2.89
N ILE A 172 9.15 -6.35 -3.65
CA ILE A 172 8.60 -5.08 -4.11
C ILE A 172 8.40 -5.20 -5.62
N GLU A 173 7.19 -4.99 -6.08
CA GLU A 173 6.79 -5.05 -7.48
C GLU A 173 6.08 -3.73 -7.85
N ILE A 174 6.70 -2.94 -8.72
CA ILE A 174 6.18 -1.64 -9.14
C ILE A 174 5.95 -1.66 -10.65
N HIS A 175 4.74 -1.36 -11.12
CA HIS A 175 4.40 -1.31 -12.54
C HIS A 175 3.91 0.07 -12.96
N GLY A 176 4.34 0.52 -14.14
CA GLY A 176 3.89 1.76 -14.76
C GLY A 176 4.48 3.01 -14.11
N ALA A 177 5.65 2.91 -13.45
CA ALA A 177 6.32 4.06 -12.87
C ALA A 177 6.85 5.00 -13.98
N THR A 178 6.54 6.29 -13.88
CA THR A 178 7.00 7.32 -14.82
C THR A 178 7.70 8.50 -14.15
N ARG A 179 7.77 8.47 -12.82
CA ARG A 179 8.40 9.46 -11.94
C ARG A 179 9.52 8.79 -11.15
N ASP A 180 10.03 9.50 -10.16
CA ASP A 180 11.07 9.00 -9.27
C ASP A 180 10.60 7.76 -8.49
N VAL A 181 11.51 6.80 -8.33
CA VAL A 181 11.27 5.55 -7.61
C VAL A 181 12.41 5.31 -6.64
N ARG A 182 12.10 5.11 -5.36
CA ARG A 182 13.01 4.57 -4.35
C ARG A 182 12.45 3.23 -3.90
N ALA A 183 13.11 2.12 -4.25
CA ALA A 183 12.63 0.78 -3.93
C ALA A 183 13.74 -0.05 -3.28
N HIS A 184 13.65 -0.27 -1.97
CA HIS A 184 14.71 -0.82 -1.15
C HIS A 184 14.23 -2.09 -0.43
N ALA A 185 14.98 -3.19 -0.57
CA ALA A 185 14.74 -4.42 0.17
C ALA A 185 15.99 -4.83 0.96
N ALA A 186 15.92 -5.17 2.24
CA ALA A 186 17.11 -5.75 2.88
C ALA A 186 17.34 -7.19 2.40
N SER A 187 16.28 -7.98 2.30
CA SER A 187 16.29 -9.32 1.71
C SER A 187 15.09 -9.51 0.77
N GLY A 188 15.34 -10.09 -0.39
CA GLY A 188 14.34 -10.40 -1.40
C GLY A 188 14.47 -9.57 -2.68
N ARG A 189 13.39 -9.46 -3.44
CA ARG A 189 13.43 -8.96 -4.81
C ARG A 189 12.83 -7.56 -4.93
N VAL A 190 13.45 -6.76 -5.79
CA VAL A 190 12.91 -5.49 -6.26
C VAL A 190 12.68 -5.62 -7.76
N TYR A 191 11.44 -5.47 -8.20
CA TYR A 191 11.04 -5.40 -9.59
C TYR A 191 10.40 -4.05 -9.89
N VAL A 192 10.91 -3.32 -10.88
CA VAL A 192 10.32 -2.05 -11.34
C VAL A 192 10.14 -2.06 -12.86
N GLN A 193 8.89 -1.94 -13.30
CA GLN A 193 8.54 -1.73 -14.69
C GLN A 193 8.07 -0.29 -14.89
N GLY A 194 8.63 0.40 -15.89
CA GLY A 194 8.22 1.77 -16.19
C GLY A 194 9.16 2.47 -17.16
N ASN A 195 9.10 3.80 -17.17
CA ASN A 195 10.02 4.62 -17.95
C ASN A 195 10.59 5.74 -17.05
N PRO A 196 11.89 5.71 -16.69
CA PRO A 196 12.50 6.79 -15.91
C PRO A 196 12.48 8.14 -16.66
N GLY A 197 12.29 8.14 -17.99
CA GLY A 197 12.24 9.35 -18.81
C GLY A 197 13.54 10.15 -18.74
N SER A 198 13.50 11.41 -19.15
CA SER A 198 14.70 12.27 -19.22
C SER A 198 15.09 12.92 -17.89
N GLN A 199 14.24 12.85 -16.86
CA GLN A 199 14.42 13.57 -15.59
C GLN A 199 14.18 12.70 -14.35
N GLY A 200 13.67 11.48 -14.51
CA GLY A 200 13.37 10.62 -13.37
C GLY A 200 14.64 10.10 -12.72
N TYR A 201 14.56 9.91 -11.40
CA TYR A 201 15.59 9.25 -10.61
C TYR A 201 15.06 7.96 -9.99
N TRP A 202 15.65 6.83 -10.36
CA TRP A 202 15.34 5.52 -9.81
C TRP A 202 16.50 5.04 -8.96
N ASP A 203 16.25 4.81 -7.68
CA ASP A 203 17.18 4.25 -6.71
C ASP A 203 16.66 2.89 -6.23
N LEU A 204 17.25 1.83 -6.77
CA LEU A 204 16.80 0.45 -6.59
C LEU A 204 17.88 -0.32 -5.83
N LYS A 205 17.57 -0.78 -4.62
CA LYS A 205 18.56 -1.44 -3.76
C LYS A 205 18.05 -2.73 -3.17
N THR A 206 18.93 -3.73 -3.11
CA THR A 206 18.77 -4.88 -2.23
C THR A 206 20.07 -5.22 -1.52
N ALA A 207 20.05 -5.76 -0.30
CA ALA A 207 21.29 -6.32 0.28
C ALA A 207 21.45 -7.78 -0.16
N SER A 208 20.44 -8.61 0.07
CA SER A 208 20.43 -10.00 -0.35
C SER A 208 19.23 -10.30 -1.24
N GLY A 209 19.46 -10.38 -2.55
CA GLY A 209 18.46 -10.71 -3.55
C GLY A 209 18.70 -10.00 -4.88
N GLY A 210 17.72 -10.11 -5.77
CA GLY A 210 17.82 -9.60 -7.13
C GLY A 210 17.14 -8.24 -7.28
N VAL A 211 17.73 -7.39 -8.11
CA VAL A 211 17.05 -6.19 -8.62
C VAL A 211 16.82 -6.39 -10.10
N GLN A 212 15.56 -6.31 -10.51
CA GLN A 212 15.21 -6.30 -11.91
C GLN A 212 14.44 -5.02 -12.23
N PHE A 213 14.74 -4.42 -13.38
CA PHE A 213 13.87 -3.40 -13.91
C PHE A 213 13.65 -3.59 -15.41
N SER A 214 12.47 -3.20 -15.87
CA SER A 214 12.05 -3.33 -17.26
C SER A 214 11.60 -1.99 -17.82
N VAL A 215 12.11 -1.65 -19.00
CA VAL A 215 11.90 -0.36 -19.66
C VAL A 215 11.43 -0.54 -21.10
N PRO A 216 10.64 0.40 -21.65
CA PRO A 216 10.26 0.35 -23.05
C PRO A 216 11.46 0.64 -23.97
N PRO A 217 11.44 0.21 -25.24
CA PRO A 217 12.49 0.50 -26.22
C PRO A 217 12.76 2.00 -26.45
N SER A 218 11.78 2.86 -26.11
CA SER A 218 11.87 4.32 -26.21
C SER A 218 12.49 5.00 -24.98
N ALA A 219 12.87 4.24 -23.95
CA ALA A 219 13.45 4.80 -22.74
C ALA A 219 14.82 5.45 -22.99
N THR A 220 15.09 6.52 -22.25
CA THR A 220 16.36 7.25 -22.30
C THR A 220 16.87 7.47 -20.88
N PHE A 221 17.99 6.85 -20.49
CA PHE A 221 18.50 6.96 -19.12
C PHE A 221 19.99 6.65 -19.04
N GLN A 222 20.61 7.09 -17.96
CA GLN A 222 21.92 6.68 -17.50
C GLN A 222 21.76 5.60 -16.43
N LEU A 223 22.54 4.53 -16.55
CA LEU A 223 22.57 3.39 -15.65
C LEU A 223 23.89 3.38 -14.88
N SER A 224 23.79 3.27 -13.55
CA SER A 224 24.89 2.89 -12.67
C SER A 224 24.46 1.66 -11.88
N ALA A 225 25.02 0.50 -12.21
CA ALA A 225 24.73 -0.76 -11.55
C ALA A 225 25.96 -1.29 -10.83
N GLU A 226 25.81 -1.69 -9.57
CA GLU A 226 26.88 -2.25 -8.75
C GLU A 226 26.40 -3.50 -8.01
N ALA A 227 27.13 -4.61 -8.16
CA ALA A 227 26.83 -5.89 -7.54
C ALA A 227 28.10 -6.46 -6.88
N VAL A 228 28.19 -6.44 -5.54
CA VAL A 228 29.44 -6.79 -4.83
C VAL A 228 29.91 -8.22 -5.13
N SER A 229 28.98 -9.17 -5.14
CA SER A 229 29.25 -10.59 -5.42
C SER A 229 28.32 -11.19 -6.48
N GLY A 230 27.42 -10.37 -7.02
CA GLY A 230 26.39 -10.76 -7.97
C GLY A 230 26.80 -10.62 -9.44
N GLU A 231 25.85 -10.94 -10.33
CA GLU A 231 25.98 -10.73 -11.77
C GLU A 231 25.15 -9.54 -12.22
N ILE A 232 25.62 -8.85 -13.26
CA ILE A 232 24.88 -7.77 -13.92
C ILE A 232 24.59 -8.21 -15.36
N ARG A 233 23.32 -8.24 -15.74
CA ARG A 233 22.86 -8.57 -17.10
C ARG A 233 21.97 -7.46 -17.65
N ALA A 234 22.23 -7.08 -18.90
CA ALA A 234 21.46 -6.08 -19.60
C ALA A 234 21.04 -6.61 -20.97
N ASP A 235 19.74 -6.89 -21.10
CA ASP A 235 19.10 -7.46 -22.30
C ASP A 235 18.38 -6.34 -23.09
N ILE A 236 19.04 -5.19 -23.23
CA ILE A 236 18.53 -3.99 -23.90
C ILE A 236 19.66 -3.28 -24.67
N PRO A 237 19.35 -2.48 -25.72
CA PRO A 237 20.35 -1.78 -26.51
C PRO A 237 20.93 -0.59 -25.74
N ILE A 238 21.93 -0.85 -24.90
CA ILE A 238 22.69 0.15 -24.14
C ILE A 238 24.07 0.39 -24.74
N VAL A 239 24.56 1.61 -24.57
CA VAL A 239 25.96 1.98 -24.84
C VAL A 239 26.72 1.89 -23.52
N ILE A 240 27.67 0.98 -23.44
CA ILE A 240 28.50 0.78 -22.26
C ILE A 240 29.58 1.86 -22.23
N GLU A 241 29.66 2.61 -21.12
CA GLU A 241 30.68 3.62 -20.88
C GLU A 241 31.84 3.04 -20.08
N GLU A 242 31.52 2.24 -19.06
CA GLU A 242 32.50 1.56 -18.22
C GLU A 242 31.94 0.24 -17.73
N GLN A 243 32.76 -0.80 -17.75
CA GLN A 243 32.40 -2.11 -17.25
C GLN A 243 33.54 -2.69 -16.42
N GLY A 244 33.28 -2.90 -15.14
CA GLY A 244 34.14 -3.64 -14.24
C GLY A 244 33.65 -5.07 -14.04
N LYS A 245 34.33 -5.81 -13.17
CA LYS A 245 33.91 -7.18 -12.78
C LYS A 245 32.54 -7.21 -12.09
N HIS A 246 32.23 -6.15 -11.34
CA HIS A 246 31.09 -6.06 -10.42
C HIS A 246 30.33 -4.73 -10.57
N SER A 247 30.62 -3.96 -11.63
CA SER A 247 30.04 -2.65 -11.87
C SER A 247 29.79 -2.44 -13.36
N LEU A 248 28.74 -1.71 -13.68
CA LEU A 248 28.37 -1.33 -15.04
C LEU A 248 27.88 0.12 -15.04
N ARG A 249 28.53 0.95 -15.84
CA ARG A 249 28.02 2.26 -16.24
C ARG A 249 27.70 2.24 -17.72
N ALA A 250 26.47 2.63 -18.04
CA ALA A 250 25.98 2.63 -19.41
C ALA A 250 24.88 3.67 -19.57
N HIS A 251 24.51 3.96 -20.81
CA HIS A 251 23.31 4.74 -21.09
C HIS A 251 22.46 4.09 -22.18
N MET A 252 21.17 4.37 -22.16
CA MET A 252 20.22 4.03 -23.22
C MET A 252 19.71 5.32 -23.88
N GLY A 253 19.60 5.31 -25.21
CA GLY A 253 19.23 6.51 -25.97
C GLY A 253 20.27 7.63 -25.83
N ASN A 254 19.83 8.88 -25.71
CA ASN A 254 20.73 10.04 -25.61
C ASN A 254 21.25 10.30 -24.18
N GLY A 255 21.08 9.36 -23.25
CA GLY A 255 21.15 9.66 -21.81
C GLY A 255 19.94 10.50 -21.35
N GLY A 256 19.72 10.61 -20.04
CA GLY A 256 18.50 11.23 -19.52
C GLY A 256 18.35 11.02 -18.01
N GLY A 257 17.22 10.45 -17.59
CA GLY A 257 16.98 10.09 -16.20
C GLY A 257 18.06 9.16 -15.66
N ARG A 258 18.19 9.08 -14.35
CA ARG A 258 19.27 8.34 -13.69
C ARG A 258 18.70 7.13 -12.98
N VAL A 259 19.25 5.96 -13.30
CA VAL A 259 18.90 4.68 -12.68
C VAL A 259 20.12 4.16 -11.94
N GLU A 260 20.04 4.15 -10.62
CA GLU A 260 21.03 3.58 -9.73
C GLU A 260 20.54 2.26 -9.18
N VAL A 261 21.35 1.23 -9.36
CA VAL A 261 21.02 -0.13 -8.91
C VAL A 261 22.15 -0.68 -8.07
N HIS A 262 21.84 -1.12 -6.85
CA HIS A 262 22.83 -1.71 -5.96
C HIS A 262 22.33 -3.04 -5.39
N THR A 263 23.19 -4.07 -5.45
CA THR A 263 23.01 -5.31 -4.70
C THR A 263 24.32 -5.76 -4.04
N VAL A 264 24.26 -6.38 -2.85
CA VAL A 264 25.45 -7.01 -2.26
C VAL A 264 25.59 -8.44 -2.79
N SER A 265 24.51 -9.21 -2.71
CA SER A 265 24.46 -10.58 -3.23
C SER A 265 23.16 -10.82 -4.00
N GLY A 266 23.28 -11.00 -5.31
CA GLY A 266 22.19 -11.38 -6.21
C GLY A 266 22.32 -10.75 -7.59
N GLU A 267 21.37 -11.03 -8.48
CA GLU A 267 21.43 -10.58 -9.87
C GLU A 267 20.87 -9.16 -10.02
N ILE A 268 21.56 -8.31 -10.79
CA ILE A 268 20.96 -7.12 -11.40
C ILE A 268 20.60 -7.48 -12.83
N ARG A 269 19.31 -7.40 -13.17
CA ARG A 269 18.83 -7.63 -14.53
C ARG A 269 18.10 -6.40 -15.08
N VAL A 270 18.47 -6.02 -16.29
CA VAL A 270 17.77 -5.00 -17.06
C VAL A 270 17.19 -5.65 -18.30
N SER A 271 15.89 -5.46 -18.55
CA SER A 271 15.22 -6.05 -19.72
C SER A 271 14.28 -5.06 -20.42
N GLY A 272 13.96 -5.37 -21.67
CA GLY A 272 12.84 -4.70 -22.34
C GLY A 272 11.49 -5.17 -21.78
N THR A 273 10.47 -4.32 -21.88
CA THR A 273 9.05 -4.69 -21.73
C THR A 273 8.46 -5.15 -23.06
#